data_AF-A0A4V2TST6-F1
#
_entry.id   AF-A0A4V2TST6-F1
#
_cell.length_a   1.000
_cell.length_b   1.000
_cell.length_c   1.000
_cell.angle_alpha   90.00
_cell.angle_beta   90.00
_cell.angle_gamma   90.00
#
_symmetry.space_group_name_H-M   'P 1'
#
loop_
_entity.id
_entity.type
_entity.pdbx_description
1 polymer ?
#
loop_
_entity_poly.entity_id
_entity_poly.type
_entity_poly.pdbx_seq_one_letter_code
_entity_poly.pdbx_strand_id
1 'polypeptide(L)'
;MSPVLTYYRDVTMFNLGFSIIIGLATGIFFSLIIFSTIGVWVGLKAYNYIYSNQYYIYYNLGYSKRQLIAKILVLNTFISLLLLLLYYFVIK
;
A
#
# COMPACT_ATOMS: atom_id res chain seq x y z
N MET A 1 3.93 6.79 17.71
CA MET A 1 3.27 6.55 16.40
C MET A 1 2.43 5.28 16.54
N SER A 2 1.18 5.25 16.05
CA SER A 2 0.31 4.09 16.28
C SER A 2 0.83 2.85 15.52
N PRO A 3 0.70 1.62 16.06
CA PRO A 3 1.22 0.40 15.43
C PRO A 3 0.69 0.19 14.00
N VAL A 4 -0.59 0.51 13.80
CA VAL A 4 -1.26 0.43 12.50
C VAL A 4 -0.66 1.41 11.50
N LEU A 5 -0.30 2.63 11.93
CA LEU A 5 0.29 3.64 11.05
C LEU A 5 1.72 3.24 10.65
N THR A 6 2.50 2.66 11.57
CA THR A 6 3.83 2.13 11.25
C THR A 6 3.74 1.03 10.19
N TYR A 7 2.85 0.05 10.40
CA TYR A 7 2.62 -1.03 9.43
C TYR A 7 2.18 -0.49 8.06
N TYR A 8 1.21 0.44 8.06
CA TYR A 8 0.72 1.08 6.84
C TYR A 8 1.85 1.81 6.10
N ARG A 9 2.66 2.61 6.81
CA ARG A 9 3.75 3.37 6.21
C ARG A 9 4.77 2.45 5.57
N ASP A 10 5.24 1.44 6.29
CA ASP A 10 6.35 0.61 5.84
C ASP A 10 5.94 -0.23 4.62
N VAL A 11 4.75 -0.85 4.63
CA VAL A 11 4.21 -1.58 3.46
C VAL A 11 3.97 -0.64 2.28
N THR A 12 3.42 0.54 2.53
CA THR A 12 3.05 1.49 1.48
C THR A 12 4.28 2.14 0.84
N MET A 13 5.38 2.32 1.58
CA MET A 13 6.64 2.81 0.99
C MET A 13 7.17 1.86 -0.10
N PHE A 14 7.17 0.54 0.15
CA PHE A 14 7.55 -0.45 -0.86
C PHE A 14 6.57 -0.47 -2.04
N ASN A 15 5.27 -0.41 -1.76
CA ASN A 15 4.23 -0.31 -2.78
C ASN A 15 4.42 0.93 -3.68
N LEU A 16 4.63 2.11 -3.08
CA LEU A 16 4.85 3.37 -3.77
C LEU A 16 6.08 3.28 -4.67
N GLY A 17 7.21 2.81 -4.15
CA GLY A 17 8.44 2.66 -4.94
C GLY A 17 8.21 1.78 -6.17
N PHE A 18 7.58 0.62 -5.99
CA PHE A 18 7.25 -0.29 -7.09
C PHE A 18 6.29 0.34 -8.12
N SER A 19 5.22 0.98 -7.64
CA SER A 19 4.19 1.57 -8.49
C SER A 19 4.70 2.78 -9.29
N ILE A 20 5.63 3.55 -8.71
CA ILE A 20 6.31 4.65 -9.40
C ILE A 20 7.19 4.08 -10.52
N ILE A 21 8.01 3.06 -10.24
CA ILE A 21 8.89 2.46 -11.24
C ILE A 21 8.10 1.96 -12.45
N ILE A 22 6.99 1.25 -12.23
CA ILE A 22 6.16 0.77 -13.35
C ILE A 22 5.38 1.93 -14.00
N GLY A 23 4.95 2.90 -13.21
CA GLY A 23 4.28 4.10 -13.70
C GLY A 23 5.14 4.92 -14.66
N LEU A 24 6.46 4.95 -14.48
CA LEU A 24 7.37 5.61 -15.42
C LEU A 24 7.36 4.94 -16.81
N ALA A 25 7.10 3.63 -16.89
CA ALA A 25 7.03 2.91 -18.15
C ALA A 25 5.63 2.89 -18.79
N THR A 26 4.57 2.94 -17.97
CA THR A 26 3.18 2.71 -18.40
C THR A 26 2.28 3.94 -18.30
N GLY A 27 2.73 4.99 -17.62
CA GLY A 27 1.96 6.20 -17.35
C GLY A 27 1.21 6.18 -16.01
N ILE A 28 0.67 7.34 -15.66
CA ILE A 28 0.11 7.59 -14.32
C ILE A 28 -1.18 6.83 -14.03
N PHE A 29 -2.01 6.59 -15.05
CA PHE A 29 -3.23 5.80 -14.92
C PHE A 29 -2.94 4.36 -14.45
N PHE A 30 -2.00 3.69 -15.11
CA PHE A 30 -1.58 2.34 -14.74
C PHE A 30 -0.82 2.32 -13.41
N SER A 31 -0.02 3.35 -13.11
CA SER A 31 0.63 3.52 -11.81
C SER A 31 -0.37 3.48 -10.64
N LEU A 32 -1.49 4.20 -10.76
CA LEU A 32 -2.54 4.27 -9.73
C LEU A 32 -3.28 2.93 -9.56
N ILE A 33 -3.55 2.23 -10.67
CA ILE A 33 -4.17 0.89 -10.63
C ILE A 33 -3.23 -0.08 -9.91
N ILE A 34 -1.95 -0.10 -10.28
CA ILE A 34 -0.93 -0.98 -9.68
C ILE A 34 -0.77 -0.69 -8.19
N PHE A 35 -0.77 0.59 -7.80
CA PHE A 35 -0.68 1.02 -6.41
C PHE A 35 -1.79 0.44 -5.52
N SER A 36 -3.00 0.26 -6.06
CA SER A 36 -4.13 -0.32 -5.33
C SER A 36 -4.20 -1.86 -5.40
N THR A 37 -3.41 -2.50 -6.27
CA THR A 37 -3.50 -3.93 -6.58
C THR A 37 -2.17 -4.64 -6.33
N ILE A 38 -1.40 -4.89 -7.40
CA ILE A 38 -0.16 -5.68 -7.38
C ILE A 38 0.90 -5.03 -6.50
N GLY A 39 0.98 -3.71 -6.48
CA GLY A 39 1.94 -2.98 -5.66
C GLY A 39 1.74 -3.21 -4.16
N VAL A 40 0.48 -3.36 -3.70
CA VAL A 40 0.19 -3.74 -2.31
C VAL A 40 0.76 -5.11 -2.01
N TRP A 41 0.58 -6.07 -2.93
CA TRP A 41 1.10 -7.42 -2.76
C TRP A 41 2.64 -7.47 -2.68
N VAL A 42 3.32 -6.68 -3.53
CA VAL A 42 4.77 -6.49 -3.48
C VAL A 42 5.19 -5.88 -2.14
N GLY A 43 4.50 -4.84 -1.68
CA GLY A 43 4.77 -4.22 -0.38
C GLY A 43 4.60 -5.19 0.79
N LEU A 44 3.56 -6.03 0.75
CA LEU A 44 3.33 -7.06 1.77
C LEU A 44 4.43 -8.14 1.76
N LYS A 45 4.91 -8.54 0.58
CA LYS A 45 6.03 -9.49 0.45
C LYS A 45 7.33 -8.90 0.96
N ALA A 46 7.65 -7.66 0.59
CA ALA A 46 8.82 -6.94 1.08
C ALA A 46 8.78 -6.79 2.61
N TYR A 47 7.64 -6.36 3.15
CA TYR A 47 7.45 -6.26 4.60
C TYR A 47 7.62 -7.61 5.30
N ASN A 48 7.04 -8.68 4.74
CA ASN A 48 7.17 -10.01 5.31
C ASN A 48 8.60 -10.56 5.24
N TYR A 49 9.41 -10.14 4.28
CA TYR A 49 10.81 -10.55 4.17
C TYR A 49 11.70 -9.80 5.17
N ILE A 50 11.50 -8.48 5.32
CA ILE A 50 12.38 -7.61 6.12
C ILE A 50 11.92 -7.51 7.59
N TYR A 51 10.61 -7.47 7.82
CA TYR A 51 10.00 -7.15 9.12
C TYR A 51 9.09 -8.27 9.65
N SER A 52 9.34 -9.53 9.26
CA SER A 52 8.56 -10.69 9.74
C SER A 52 8.39 -10.72 11.26
N ASN A 53 9.45 -10.39 12.01
CA ASN A 53 9.45 -10.40 13.47
C ASN A 53 8.49 -9.35 14.08
N GLN A 54 8.17 -8.27 13.37
CA GLN A 54 7.24 -7.25 13.88
C GLN A 54 5.79 -7.74 13.91
N TYR A 55 5.44 -8.81 13.19
CA TYR A 55 4.12 -9.41 13.30
C TYR A 55 3.80 -9.92 14.72
N TYR A 56 4.81 -10.37 15.48
CA TYR A 56 4.62 -10.76 16.88
C TYR A 56 4.26 -9.56 17.76
N ILE A 57 4.87 -8.40 17.50
CA ILE A 57 4.56 -7.16 18.23
C ILE A 57 3.11 -6.76 17.98
N TYR A 58 2.66 -6.77 16.72
CA TYR A 58 1.27 -6.44 16.41
C TYR A 58 0.27 -7.44 17.01
N TYR A 59 0.62 -8.72 17.01
CA TYR A 59 -0.20 -9.76 17.62
C TYR A 59 -0.36 -9.54 19.13
N ASN A 60 0.73 -9.23 19.83
CA ASN A 60 0.70 -8.92 21.28
C ASN A 60 -0.12 -7.65 21.60
N LEU A 61 -0.27 -6.75 20.62
CA LEU A 61 -1.11 -5.56 20.71
C LEU A 61 -2.57 -5.81 20.29
N GLY A 62 -2.94 -7.07 20.03
CA GLY A 62 -4.30 -7.48 19.66
C GLY A 62 -4.64 -7.35 18.17
N TYR A 63 -3.68 -7.04 17.30
CA TYR A 63 -3.89 -6.93 15.86
C TYR A 63 -3.56 -8.23 15.15
N SER A 64 -4.53 -8.77 14.40
CA SER A 64 -4.28 -9.86 13.47
C SER A 64 -3.66 -9.36 12.16
N LYS A 65 -2.82 -10.19 11.53
CA LYS A 65 -2.25 -9.92 10.21
C LYS A 65 -3.31 -9.59 9.15
N ARG A 66 -4.46 -10.28 9.19
CA ARG A 66 -5.58 -10.05 8.26
C ARG A 66 -6.20 -8.67 8.44
N GLN A 67 -6.42 -8.22 9.68
CA GLN A 67 -6.94 -6.87 9.96
C GLN A 67 -6.00 -5.79 9.44
N LEU A 68 -4.69 -5.97 9.63
CA LEU A 68 -3.68 -5.04 9.13
C LEU A 68 -3.67 -4.96 7.60
N ILE A 69 -3.68 -6.11 6.91
CA ILE A 69 -3.75 -6.18 5.45
C ILE A 69 -5.03 -5.54 4.91
N ALA A 70 -6.19 -5.85 5.51
CA ALA A 70 -7.47 -5.30 5.09
C ALA A 70 -7.49 -3.76 5.19
N LYS A 71 -6.92 -3.20 6.27
CA LYS A 71 -6.79 -1.75 6.44
C LYS A 71 -5.94 -1.11 5.33
N ILE A 72 -4.83 -1.74 4.95
CA ILE A 72 -3.97 -1.25 3.85
C ILE A 72 -4.73 -1.27 2.52
N LEU A 73 -5.41 -2.38 2.21
CA LEU A 73 -6.17 -2.51 0.97
C LEU A 73 -7.23 -1.42 0.88
N VAL A 74 -8.05 -1.25 1.92
CA VAL A 74 -9.11 -0.23 1.94
C VAL A 74 -8.53 1.18 1.77
N LEU A 75 -7.46 1.51 2.51
CA LEU A 75 -6.84 2.84 2.43
C LEU A 75 -6.21 3.11 1.06
N ASN A 76 -5.41 2.18 0.54
CA ASN A 76 -4.74 2.37 -0.75
C ASN A 76 -5.74 2.40 -1.91
N THR A 77 -6.81 1.59 -1.86
CA THR A 77 -7.88 1.65 -2.86
C THR A 77 -8.63 2.98 -2.78
N PHE A 78 -8.95 3.47 -1.58
CA PHE A 78 -9.62 4.76 -1.41
C PHE A 78 -8.74 5.93 -1.92
N ILE A 79 -7.46 5.94 -1.58
CA ILE A 79 -6.49 6.95 -2.05
C ILE A 79 -6.34 6.87 -3.58
N SER A 80 -6.19 5.67 -4.14
CA SER A 80 -6.09 5.49 -5.59
C SER A 80 -7.33 5.99 -6.32
N LEU A 81 -8.53 5.71 -5.80
CA LEU A 81 -9.80 6.22 -6.34
C LEU A 81 -9.86 7.74 -6.33
N LEU A 82 -9.48 8.38 -5.22
CA LEU A 82 -9.43 9.84 -5.12
C LEU A 82 -8.46 10.45 -6.12
N LEU A 83 -7.27 9.86 -6.27
CA LEU A 83 -6.26 10.32 -7.22
C LEU A 83 -6.68 10.08 -8.68
N LEU A 84 -7.36 8.96 -8.97
CA LEU A 84 -7.93 8.69 -10.29
C LEU A 84 -9.04 9.67 -10.66
N LEU A 85 -9.91 10.01 -9.70
CA LEU A 85 -10.93 11.04 -9.89
C LEU A 85 -10.28 12.40 -10.18
N LEU A 86 -9.30 12.80 -9.38
CA LEU A 86 -8.56 14.05 -9.59
C LEU A 86 -7.86 14.06 -10.95
N TYR A 87 -7.19 12.97 -11.31
CA TYR A 87 -6.58 12.80 -12.62
C TYR A 87 -7.59 12.99 -13.76
N TYR A 88 -8.78 12.40 -13.63
CA TYR A 88 -9.86 12.54 -14.61
C TYR A 88 -10.34 13.99 -14.71
N PHE A 89 -10.54 14.71 -13.60
CA PHE A 89 -11.00 16.11 -13.60
C PHE A 89 -9.97 17.12 -14.11
N VAL A 90 -8.67 16.84 -13.97
CA VAL A 90 -7.61 17.80 -14.35
C VAL A 90 -7.20 17.63 -15.81
N ILE A 91 -7.09 16.40 -16.28
CA ILE A 91 -6.58 16.09 -17.63
C ILE A 91 -7.72 15.94 -18.65
N LYS A 92 -8.96 15.77 -18.18
CA LYS A 92 -10.14 15.64 -19.03
C LYS A 92 -11.18 16.71 -18.70
#